data_AF-A0A0C9URS6-F1
#
_entry.id   AF-A0A0C9URS6-F1
#
_cell.length_a   1.000
_cell.length_b   1.000
_cell.length_c   1.000
_cell.angle_alpha   90.00
_cell.angle_beta   90.00
_cell.angle_gamma   90.00
#
_symmetry.space_group_name_H-M   'P 1'
#
loop_
_entity.id
_entity.type
_entity.pdbx_description
1 polymer ?
#
loop_
_entity_poly.entity_id
_entity_poly.type
_entity_poly.pdbx_seq_one_letter_code
_entity_poly.pdbx_strand_id
1 'polypeptide(L)'
;VDTTKKFTVVTQFLTSDNTTTGTLSEIRRLYVQNGQVIQNSKVNIPGMTAYDSITEDFCTDQKTTFGDTNNFETKGGLAAMGKAMGTGMVLVMSIWDDHAANMLWLDSAYPTTSPATNPGVMRGTCPTNSGVPATIETTEANASVTFSNIKSG
;
A
#
# COMPACT_ATOMS: atom_id res chain seq x y z
N VAL A 1 -9.95 7.29 -8.25
CA VAL A 1 -10.41 7.69 -6.91
C VAL A 1 -10.01 9.13 -6.72
N ASP A 2 -10.97 10.03 -6.53
CA ASP A 2 -10.72 11.46 -6.32
C ASP A 2 -10.37 11.71 -4.85
N THR A 3 -9.11 12.00 -4.56
CA THR A 3 -8.62 12.20 -3.18
C THR A 3 -9.02 13.55 -2.58
N THR A 4 -9.62 14.46 -3.36
CA THR A 4 -10.15 15.74 -2.85
C THR A 4 -11.49 15.58 -2.12
N LYS A 5 -12.07 14.38 -2.17
CA LYS A 5 -13.38 14.05 -1.58
C LYS A 5 -13.28 12.80 -0.73
N LYS A 6 -14.19 12.66 0.23
CA LYS A 6 -14.35 11.42 1.01
C LYS A 6 -14.66 10.24 0.08
N PHE A 7 -14.03 9.09 0.35
CA PHE A 7 -14.34 7.80 -0.26
C PHE A 7 -14.22 6.69 0.79
N THR A 8 -14.78 5.53 0.50
CA THR A 8 -14.65 4.31 1.30
C THR A 8 -13.51 3.47 0.76
N VAL A 9 -12.67 2.95 1.66
CA VAL A 9 -11.69 1.90 1.35
C VAL A 9 -12.23 0.58 1.87
N VAL A 10 -12.25 -0.45 1.02
CA VAL A 10 -12.63 -1.81 1.40
C VAL A 10 -11.42 -2.71 1.18
N THR A 11 -11.04 -3.45 2.21
CA THR A 11 -9.96 -4.45 2.13
C THR A 11 -10.54 -5.80 2.51
N GLN A 12 -10.29 -6.82 1.69
CA GLN A 12 -10.76 -8.18 1.93
C GLN A 12 -9.54 -9.09 2.12
N PHE A 13 -9.62 -9.98 3.10
CA PHE A 13 -8.55 -10.93 3.45
C PHE A 13 -9.07 -12.34 3.17
N LEU A 14 -8.73 -12.88 2.00
CA LEU A 14 -9.24 -14.15 1.53
C LEU A 14 -8.32 -15.28 1.98
N THR A 15 -8.93 -16.36 2.44
CA THR A 15 -8.22 -17.59 2.79
C THR A 15 -8.36 -18.62 1.69
N SER A 16 -7.39 -19.54 1.61
CA SER A 16 -7.29 -20.54 0.55
C SER A 16 -8.49 -21.49 0.44
N ASP A 17 -9.26 -21.64 1.52
CA ASP A 17 -10.41 -22.54 1.61
C ASP A 17 -11.72 -21.80 1.94
N ASN A 18 -11.72 -20.46 1.90
CA ASN A 18 -12.85 -19.60 2.29
C ASN A 18 -13.36 -19.82 3.73
N THR A 19 -12.53 -20.35 4.63
CA THR A 19 -12.84 -20.45 6.06
C THR A 19 -12.04 -19.45 6.88
N THR A 20 -12.49 -19.14 8.10
CA THR A 20 -11.74 -18.28 9.03
C THR A 20 -10.47 -18.94 9.59
N THR A 21 -10.24 -20.22 9.29
CA THR A 21 -9.09 -21.00 9.75
C THR A 21 -8.10 -21.32 8.65
N GLY A 22 -8.45 -21.07 7.39
CA GLY A 22 -7.57 -21.29 6.25
C GLY A 22 -6.40 -20.30 6.21
N THR A 23 -5.38 -20.66 5.43
CA THR A 23 -4.21 -19.79 5.22
C THR A 23 -4.61 -18.56 4.41
N LEU A 24 -4.20 -17.36 4.84
CA LEU A 24 -4.36 -16.14 4.06
C LEU A 24 -3.67 -16.30 2.70
N SER A 25 -4.41 -16.13 1.62
CA SER A 25 -3.93 -16.36 0.24
C SER A 25 -3.99 -15.12 -0.64
N GLU A 26 -4.87 -14.17 -0.34
CA GLU A 26 -5.05 -12.97 -1.16
C GLU A 26 -5.58 -11.80 -0.34
N ILE A 27 -5.03 -10.60 -0.56
CA ILE A 27 -5.56 -9.35 -0.02
C ILE A 27 -6.09 -8.50 -1.17
N ARG A 28 -7.41 -8.33 -1.24
CA ARG A 28 -8.08 -7.51 -2.27
C ARG A 28 -8.39 -6.11 -1.76
N ARG A 29 -8.47 -5.18 -2.71
CA ARG A 29 -8.81 -3.77 -2.48
C ARG A 29 -9.94 -3.34 -3.39
N LEU A 30 -10.89 -2.59 -2.84
CA LEU A 30 -11.91 -1.87 -3.59
C LEU A 30 -12.08 -0.48 -2.99
N TYR A 31 -12.66 0.42 -3.77
CA TYR A 31 -13.06 1.74 -3.30
C TYR A 31 -14.54 1.97 -3.58
N VAL A 32 -15.19 2.81 -2.77
CA VAL A 32 -16.54 3.31 -3.06
C VAL A 32 -16.53 4.82 -2.97
N GLN A 33 -16.92 5.51 -4.05
CA GLN A 33 -17.01 6.96 -4.08
C GLN A 33 -18.26 7.38 -4.83
N ASN A 34 -19.04 8.30 -4.27
CA ASN A 34 -20.33 8.75 -4.83
C ASN A 34 -21.29 7.59 -5.17
N GLY A 35 -21.32 6.56 -4.33
CA GLY A 35 -22.15 5.36 -4.54
C GLY A 35 -21.65 4.39 -5.62
N GLN A 36 -20.54 4.69 -6.29
CA GLN A 36 -19.95 3.82 -7.31
C GLN A 36 -18.84 2.96 -6.71
N VAL A 37 -18.90 1.65 -6.98
CA VAL A 37 -17.81 0.73 -6.68
C VAL A 37 -16.72 0.89 -7.73
N ILE A 38 -15.48 1.07 -7.27
CA ILE A 38 -14.29 1.22 -8.10
C ILE A 38 -13.36 0.06 -7.76
N GLN A 39 -13.06 -0.78 -8.75
CA GLN A 39 -12.10 -1.88 -8.62
C GLN A 39 -10.68 -1.34 -8.40
N ASN A 40 -9.79 -2.14 -7.82
CA ASN A 40 -8.39 -1.74 -7.71
C ASN A 40 -7.76 -1.52 -9.10
N SER A 41 -6.74 -0.67 -9.16
CA SER A 41 -5.92 -0.56 -10.35
C SER A 41 -5.13 -1.85 -10.58
N LYS A 42 -4.86 -2.16 -11.85
CA LYS A 42 -4.00 -3.27 -12.23
C LYS A 42 -2.54 -2.82 -12.32
N VAL A 43 -1.62 -3.73 -12.06
CA VAL A 43 -0.21 -3.59 -12.44
C VAL A 43 -0.13 -3.29 -13.93
N ASN A 44 0.65 -2.26 -14.28
CA ASN A 44 0.92 -1.86 -15.66
C ASN A 44 2.42 -1.64 -15.85
N ILE A 45 3.18 -2.73 -15.66
CA ILE A 45 4.64 -2.72 -15.75
C ILE A 45 5.03 -3.76 -16.81
N PRO A 46 5.82 -3.37 -17.84
CA PRO A 46 6.22 -4.30 -18.89
C PRO A 46 6.87 -5.57 -18.31
N GLY A 47 6.37 -6.73 -18.72
CA GLY A 47 6.87 -8.03 -18.26
C GLY A 47 6.25 -8.56 -16.97
N MET A 48 5.31 -7.83 -16.35
CA MET A 48 4.55 -8.32 -15.19
C MET A 48 3.11 -8.70 -15.57
N THR A 49 2.58 -9.71 -14.87
CA THR A 49 1.14 -10.00 -14.91
C THR A 49 0.34 -8.81 -14.36
N ALA A 50 -0.85 -8.58 -14.92
CA ALA A 50 -1.73 -7.47 -14.54
C ALA A 50 -2.52 -7.75 -13.24
N TYR A 51 -1.80 -8.00 -12.14
CA TYR A 51 -2.37 -8.22 -10.80
C TYR A 51 -3.17 -6.99 -10.32
N ASP A 52 -4.21 -7.20 -9.53
CA ASP A 52 -4.97 -6.17 -8.83
C ASP A 52 -5.13 -6.44 -7.32
N SER A 53 -4.45 -7.46 -6.81
CA SER A 53 -4.46 -7.87 -5.41
C SER A 53 -3.07 -8.31 -4.97
N ILE A 54 -2.89 -8.45 -3.65
CA ILE A 54 -1.63 -8.95 -3.07
C ILE A 54 -1.76 -10.46 -2.92
N THR A 55 -0.93 -11.19 -3.66
CA THR A 55 -0.72 -12.64 -3.59
C THR A 55 0.78 -12.92 -3.48
N GLU A 56 1.17 -14.16 -3.15
CA GLU A 56 2.60 -14.54 -3.15
C GLU A 56 3.24 -14.36 -4.53
N ASP A 57 2.50 -14.69 -5.60
CA ASP A 57 2.95 -14.50 -6.99
C ASP A 57 3.17 -13.02 -7.30
N PHE A 58 2.22 -12.15 -6.93
CA PHE A 58 2.39 -10.70 -7.11
C PHE A 58 3.63 -10.18 -6.38
N CYS A 59 3.82 -10.60 -5.12
CA CYS A 59 4.98 -10.19 -4.32
C CYS A 59 6.29 -10.64 -4.98
N THR A 60 6.34 -11.89 -5.46
CA THR A 60 7.54 -12.46 -6.10
C THR A 60 7.85 -11.76 -7.42
N ASP A 61 6.85 -11.59 -8.29
CA ASP A 61 7.00 -10.89 -9.56
C ASP A 61 7.43 -9.45 -9.34
N GLN A 62 6.74 -8.71 -8.45
CA GLN A 62 7.07 -7.32 -8.14
C GLN A 62 8.51 -7.18 -7.66
N LYS A 63 8.91 -8.00 -6.68
CA LYS A 63 10.25 -7.91 -6.09
C LYS A 63 11.33 -8.24 -7.11
N THR A 64 11.09 -9.24 -7.96
CA THR A 64 11.99 -9.58 -9.05
C THR A 64 12.10 -8.46 -10.08
N THR A 65 10.96 -7.92 -10.56
CA THR A 65 10.95 -6.86 -11.58
C THR A 65 11.59 -5.56 -11.08
N PHE A 66 11.43 -5.22 -9.81
CA PHE A 66 12.00 -3.98 -9.25
C PHE A 66 13.45 -4.16 -8.79
N GLY A 67 13.97 -5.41 -8.76
CA GLY A 67 15.29 -5.72 -8.24
C GLY A 67 15.41 -5.60 -6.72
N ASP A 68 14.27 -5.69 -6.02
CA ASP A 68 14.21 -5.63 -4.57
C ASP A 68 14.49 -7.01 -3.96
N THR A 69 15.17 -7.06 -2.81
CA THR A 69 15.24 -8.30 -2.02
C THR A 69 13.85 -8.67 -1.50
N ASN A 70 13.39 -9.88 -1.78
CA ASN A 70 12.11 -10.39 -1.28
C ASN A 70 12.20 -10.85 0.18
N ASN A 71 12.39 -9.90 1.10
CA ASN A 71 12.37 -10.19 2.55
C ASN A 71 10.98 -10.59 3.07
N PHE A 72 9.92 -10.32 2.32
CA PHE A 72 8.56 -10.74 2.69
C PHE A 72 8.46 -12.27 2.68
N GLU A 73 8.92 -12.89 1.60
CA GLU A 73 8.96 -14.36 1.46
C GLU A 73 9.84 -15.00 2.55
N THR A 74 11.02 -14.42 2.84
CA THR A 74 11.91 -14.96 3.89
C THR A 74 11.33 -14.87 5.30
N LYS A 75 10.27 -14.08 5.50
CA LYS A 75 9.51 -13.99 6.76
C LYS A 75 8.23 -14.84 6.77
N GLY A 76 8.01 -15.65 5.74
CA GLY A 76 6.89 -16.58 5.63
C GLY A 76 5.65 -16.01 4.94
N GLY A 77 5.81 -14.89 4.22
CA GLY A 77 4.81 -14.38 3.28
C GLY A 77 3.43 -14.11 3.89
N LEU A 78 2.39 -14.31 3.08
CA LEU A 78 0.99 -14.18 3.47
C LEU A 78 0.59 -15.21 4.52
N ALA A 79 1.19 -16.40 4.53
CA ALA A 79 0.90 -17.41 5.55
C ALA A 79 1.27 -16.92 6.97
N ALA A 80 2.45 -16.32 7.12
CA ALA A 80 2.87 -15.71 8.39
C ALA A 80 2.01 -14.50 8.76
N MET A 81 1.66 -13.66 7.78
CA MET A 81 0.73 -12.54 7.99
C MET A 81 -0.65 -13.02 8.46
N GLY A 82 -1.21 -14.05 7.81
CA GLY A 82 -2.47 -14.67 8.18
C GLY A 82 -2.45 -15.26 9.59
N LYS A 83 -1.33 -15.86 10.00
CA LYS A 83 -1.15 -16.35 11.38
C LYS A 83 -1.22 -15.20 12.39
N ALA A 84 -0.55 -14.08 12.12
CA ALA A 84 -0.59 -12.90 13.00
C ALA A 84 -2.01 -12.29 13.07
N MET A 85 -2.73 -12.23 11.94
CA MET A 85 -4.13 -11.80 11.92
C MET A 85 -5.03 -12.72 12.76
N GLY A 86 -4.84 -14.04 12.65
CA GLY A 86 -5.59 -15.05 13.40
C GLY A 86 -5.36 -14.99 14.92
N THR A 87 -4.22 -14.46 15.38
CA THR A 87 -3.97 -14.22 16.81
C THR A 87 -4.64 -12.97 17.37
N GLY A 88 -5.22 -12.13 16.50
CA GLY A 88 -5.77 -10.82 16.85
C GLY A 88 -4.72 -9.72 16.69
N MET A 89 -5.16 -8.59 16.13
CA MET A 89 -4.34 -7.39 15.91
C MET A 89 -5.06 -6.16 16.46
N VAL A 90 -4.29 -5.13 16.80
CA VAL A 90 -4.81 -3.83 17.26
C VAL A 90 -4.88 -2.88 16.07
N LEU A 91 -6.01 -2.19 15.91
CA LEU A 91 -6.16 -1.12 14.92
C LEU A 91 -5.37 0.13 15.36
N VAL A 92 -4.56 0.68 14.46
CA VAL A 92 -3.81 1.93 14.66
C VAL A 92 -4.25 2.96 13.62
N MET A 93 -4.42 4.22 14.04
CA MET A 93 -4.67 5.37 13.18
C MET A 93 -3.67 6.47 13.54
N SER A 94 -2.97 7.04 12.55
CA SER A 94 -1.93 8.04 12.77
C SER A 94 -1.83 9.04 11.61
N ILE A 95 -1.19 10.18 11.90
CA ILE A 95 -0.72 11.18 10.94
C ILE A 95 0.70 11.54 11.35
N TRP A 96 1.64 11.54 10.41
CA TRP A 96 3.06 11.73 10.66
C TRP A 96 3.77 12.17 9.39
N ASP A 97 4.85 12.92 9.54
CA ASP A 97 5.87 13.17 8.53
C ASP A 97 7.13 12.35 8.83
N ASP A 98 8.03 12.24 7.85
CA ASP A 98 9.10 11.25 7.87
C ASP A 98 10.48 11.91 7.90
N HIS A 99 11.11 11.93 9.07
CA HIS A 99 12.47 12.44 9.26
C HIS A 99 13.57 11.59 8.61
N ALA A 100 13.30 10.34 8.24
CA ALA A 100 14.30 9.43 7.69
C ALA A 100 14.37 9.52 6.17
N ALA A 101 13.22 9.61 5.49
CA ALA A 101 13.13 9.55 4.04
C ALA A 101 12.14 10.55 3.42
N ASN A 102 11.67 11.55 4.18
CA ASN A 102 10.82 12.64 3.70
C ASN A 102 9.55 12.17 2.95
N MET A 103 9.02 11.00 3.29
CA MET A 103 7.86 10.39 2.63
C MET A 103 8.06 10.03 1.15
N LEU A 104 9.29 10.18 0.62
CA LEU A 104 9.60 9.99 -0.81
C LEU A 104 9.33 8.55 -1.28
N TRP A 105 9.42 7.58 -0.37
CA TRP A 105 9.12 6.18 -0.65
C TRP A 105 7.64 5.95 -0.99
N LEU A 106 6.75 6.87 -0.60
CA LEU A 106 5.31 6.80 -0.81
C LEU A 106 4.85 7.63 -2.01
N ASP A 107 5.36 8.85 -2.20
CA ASP A 107 4.77 9.83 -3.12
C ASP A 107 5.72 10.48 -4.14
N SER A 108 6.98 10.05 -4.19
CA SER A 108 8.01 10.63 -5.07
C SER A 108 8.81 9.56 -5.82
N ALA A 109 9.99 9.92 -6.32
CA ALA A 109 11.00 9.00 -6.82
C ALA A 109 11.89 8.53 -5.67
N TYR A 110 11.99 7.21 -5.47
CA TYR A 110 12.87 6.65 -4.44
C TYR A 110 13.47 5.30 -4.89
N PRO A 111 14.75 5.01 -4.56
CA PRO A 111 15.71 5.93 -3.98
C PRO A 111 16.04 7.08 -4.95
N THR A 112 16.39 8.25 -4.42
CA THR A 112 16.64 9.47 -5.22
C THR A 112 17.86 9.36 -6.13
N THR A 113 18.69 8.34 -5.92
CA THR A 113 19.91 8.04 -6.70
C THR A 113 19.66 7.09 -7.87
N SER A 114 18.45 6.53 -8.01
CA SER A 114 18.10 5.66 -9.13
C SER A 114 17.36 6.43 -10.22
N PRO A 115 17.54 6.08 -11.51
CA PRO A 115 16.77 6.68 -12.59
C PRO A 115 15.27 6.49 -12.38
N ALA A 116 14.48 7.56 -12.52
CA ALA A 116 13.02 7.53 -12.41
C ALA A 116 12.34 6.60 -13.43
N THR A 117 13.04 6.27 -14.52
CA THR A 117 12.56 5.33 -15.55
C THR A 117 12.63 3.87 -15.12
N ASN A 118 13.37 3.54 -14.06
CA ASN A 118 13.46 2.17 -13.59
C ASN A 118 12.13 1.73 -12.95
N PRO A 119 11.63 0.53 -13.27
CA PRO A 119 10.43 -0.02 -12.62
C PRO A 119 10.53 0.05 -11.09
N GLY A 120 9.47 0.56 -10.47
CA GLY A 120 9.40 0.70 -9.02
C GLY A 120 10.05 1.95 -8.43
N VAL A 121 10.77 2.79 -9.19
CA VAL A 121 11.37 4.02 -8.64
C VAL A 121 10.35 5.14 -8.47
N MET A 122 9.41 5.33 -9.40
CA MET A 122 8.36 6.34 -9.27
C MET A 122 7.18 5.79 -8.47
N ARG A 123 6.83 6.47 -7.36
CA ARG A 123 5.70 6.11 -6.46
C ARG A 123 4.62 7.19 -6.40
N GLY A 124 4.95 8.41 -6.80
CA GLY A 124 3.98 9.49 -6.98
C GLY A 124 4.55 10.63 -7.81
N THR A 125 3.92 11.80 -7.69
CA THR A 125 4.23 12.98 -8.52
C THR A 125 4.97 14.08 -7.75
N CYS A 126 5.18 13.90 -6.44
CA CYS A 126 5.86 14.88 -5.60
C CYS A 126 7.34 14.97 -5.99
N PRO A 127 7.95 16.17 -5.96
CA PRO A 127 9.36 16.33 -6.29
C PRO A 127 10.26 15.73 -5.20
N THR A 128 11.48 15.33 -5.56
CA THR A 128 12.42 14.65 -4.63
C THR A 128 12.96 15.54 -3.51
N ASN A 129 12.71 16.85 -3.57
CA ASN A 129 13.03 17.81 -2.52
C ASN A 129 11.83 18.17 -1.62
N SER A 130 10.70 17.46 -1.76
CA SER A 130 9.53 17.61 -0.89
C SER A 130 9.68 16.88 0.45
N GLY A 131 8.68 17.02 1.33
CA GLY A 131 8.53 16.19 2.53
C GLY A 131 9.51 16.44 3.67
N VAL A 132 10.36 17.48 3.58
CA VAL A 132 11.27 17.87 4.68
C VAL A 132 10.42 18.25 5.90
N PRO A 133 10.55 17.56 7.06
CA PRO A 133 9.68 17.76 8.22
C PRO A 133 9.55 19.22 8.64
N ALA A 134 10.68 19.90 8.86
CA ALA A 134 10.69 21.32 9.25
C ALA A 134 9.95 22.24 8.25
N THR A 135 9.88 21.87 6.96
CA THR A 135 9.07 22.60 5.98
C THR A 135 7.60 22.23 6.14
N ILE A 136 7.26 20.93 6.14
CA ILE A 136 5.87 20.44 6.21
C ILE A 136 5.16 20.85 7.50
N GLU A 137 5.84 20.77 8.64
CA GLU A 137 5.33 21.22 9.95
C GLU A 137 4.91 22.70 9.94
N THR A 138 5.47 23.51 9.03
CA THR A 138 5.11 24.93 8.87
C THR A 138 4.09 25.16 7.74
N THR A 139 4.29 24.55 6.57
CA THR A 139 3.44 24.80 5.40
C THR A 139 2.11 24.06 5.48
N GLU A 140 2.09 22.90 6.12
CA GLU A 140 0.93 22.01 6.27
C GLU A 140 0.53 21.87 7.74
N ALA A 141 0.80 22.89 8.57
CA ALA A 141 0.54 22.87 10.02
C ALA A 141 -0.92 22.55 10.41
N ASN A 142 -1.86 22.82 9.50
CA ASN A 142 -3.29 22.56 9.69
C ASN A 142 -3.77 21.28 9.00
N ALA A 143 -2.86 20.46 8.48
CA ALA A 143 -3.19 19.19 7.86
C ALA A 143 -3.89 18.27 8.87
N SER A 144 -4.91 17.56 8.40
CA SER A 144 -5.67 16.63 9.22
C SER A 144 -6.15 15.45 8.39
N VAL A 145 -6.38 14.32 9.06
CA VAL A 145 -6.97 13.13 8.46
C VAL A 145 -8.20 12.73 9.29
N THR A 146 -9.28 12.37 8.61
CA THR A 146 -10.49 11.86 9.25
C THR A 146 -10.76 10.43 8.82
N PHE A 147 -10.60 9.49 9.76
CA PHE A 147 -11.07 8.12 9.62
C PHE A 147 -12.47 8.01 10.23
N SER A 148 -13.43 7.46 9.49
CA SER A 148 -14.83 7.37 9.94
C SER A 148 -15.54 6.18 9.33
N ASN A 149 -16.70 5.79 9.90
CA ASN A 149 -17.55 4.71 9.40
C ASN A 149 -16.79 3.38 9.22
N ILE A 150 -15.98 3.03 10.22
CA ILE A 150 -15.22 1.78 10.25
C ILE A 150 -16.21 0.62 10.35
N LYS A 151 -16.03 -0.39 9.49
CA LYS A 151 -16.83 -1.62 9.46
C LYS A 151 -15.89 -2.81 9.31
N SER A 152 -16.25 -3.93 9.93
CA SER A 152 -15.55 -5.21 9.83
C SER A 152 -16.59 -6.33 9.90
N GLY A 153 -16.37 -7.39 9.12
CA GLY A 153 -17.24 -8.56 9.00
C GLY A 153 -16.85 -9.43 7.82
#